data_AF-A0A837HS18-F1
#
_entry.id   AF-A0A837HS18-F1
#
_cell.length_a   1.000
_cell.length_b   1.000
_cell.length_c   1.000
_cell.angle_alpha   90.00
_cell.angle_beta   90.00
_cell.angle_gamma   90.00
#
_symmetry.space_group_name_H-M   'P 1'
#
loop_
_entity.id
_entity.type
_entity.pdbx_description
1 polymer ?
#
loop_
_entity_poly.entity_id
_entity_poly.type
_entity_poly.pdbx_seq_one_letter_code
_entity_poly.pdbx_strand_id
1 'polypeptide(L)'
;MSKIKNIIILVAVGGTLILVYVFFIKKSPDPGSLVVSSPLVSTNPDTNNLDANSIIAGDFLSLLLNVKNIRLNDAILSDIAFTSLHDSSITLTPDGSEGRANPFAPLGSDSATFTNTNSTVPLGAGGN
;
A
#
# COMPACT_ATOMS: atom_id res chain seq x y z
N MET A 1 69.08 -3.72 -9.82
CA MET A 1 68.02 -3.03 -10.60
C MET A 1 66.85 -3.93 -11.04
N SER A 2 66.69 -5.16 -10.51
CA SER A 2 65.66 -6.11 -11.00
C SER A 2 64.46 -6.32 -10.05
N LYS A 3 64.62 -6.00 -8.77
CA LYS A 3 63.57 -6.23 -7.74
C LYS A 3 62.33 -5.35 -7.96
N ILE A 4 62.53 -4.09 -8.36
CA ILE A 4 61.43 -3.15 -8.69
C ILE A 4 60.62 -3.65 -9.90
N LYS A 5 61.29 -4.20 -10.93
CA LYS A 5 60.60 -4.67 -12.15
C LYS A 5 59.71 -5.88 -11.85
N ASN A 6 60.20 -6.82 -11.03
CA ASN A 6 59.41 -7.99 -10.63
C ASN A 6 58.22 -7.60 -9.74
N ILE A 7 58.38 -6.60 -8.87
CA ILE A 7 57.27 -6.05 -8.07
C ILE A 7 56.21 -5.40 -8.96
N ILE A 8 56.60 -4.61 -9.96
CA ILE A 8 55.65 -3.97 -10.90
C ILE A 8 54.85 -5.03 -11.67
N ILE A 9 55.51 -6.10 -12.13
CA ILE A 9 54.84 -7.20 -12.84
C ILE A 9 53.87 -7.94 -11.93
N LEU A 10 54.24 -8.20 -10.67
CA LEU A 10 53.36 -8.86 -9.70
C LEU A 10 52.12 -8.01 -9.40
N VAL A 11 52.28 -6.70 -9.24
CA VAL A 11 51.16 -5.77 -9.03
C VAL A 11 50.27 -5.69 -10.26
N ALA A 12 50.86 -5.64 -11.46
CA ALA A 12 50.10 -5.61 -12.72
C ALA A 12 49.25 -6.87 -12.90
N VAL A 13 49.83 -8.05 -12.69
CA VAL A 13 49.11 -9.34 -12.80
C VAL A 13 48.04 -9.45 -11.72
N GLY A 14 48.36 -9.09 -10.47
CA GLY A 14 47.40 -9.10 -9.36
C GLY A 14 46.22 -8.16 -9.61
N GLY A 15 46.49 -6.93 -10.06
CA GLY A 15 45.44 -5.96 -10.41
C GLY A 15 44.55 -6.44 -11.55
N THR A 16 45.14 -7.09 -12.57
CA THR A 16 44.39 -7.64 -13.70
C THR A 16 43.46 -8.78 -13.25
N LEU A 17 43.94 -9.68 -12.37
CA LEU A 17 43.12 -10.76 -11.80
C LEU A 17 41.96 -10.24 -10.96
N ILE A 18 42.18 -9.19 -10.17
CA ILE A 18 41.12 -8.55 -9.36
C ILE A 18 40.05 -7.94 -10.29
N LEU A 19 40.46 -7.26 -11.37
CA LEU A 19 39.53 -6.73 -12.35
C LEU A 19 38.70 -7.84 -13.01
N VAL A 20 39.33 -8.92 -13.46
CA VAL A 20 38.60 -10.06 -14.04
C VAL A 20 37.61 -10.64 -13.03
N TYR A 21 38.01 -10.79 -11.76
CA TYR A 21 37.11 -11.30 -10.71
C TYR A 21 35.89 -10.40 -10.48
N VAL A 22 36.09 -9.09 -10.35
CA VAL A 22 34.99 -8.14 -10.09
C VAL A 22 34.07 -8.01 -11.31
N PHE A 23 34.61 -8.02 -12.53
CA PHE A 23 33.81 -7.84 -13.74
C PHE A 23 33.14 -9.11 -14.26
N PHE A 24 33.76 -10.30 -14.11
CA PHE A 24 33.24 -11.54 -14.70
C PHE A 24 32.71 -12.55 -13.68
N ILE A 25 33.23 -12.59 -12.45
CA ILE A 25 32.92 -13.65 -11.49
C ILE A 25 31.95 -13.16 -10.42
N LYS A 26 32.04 -11.89 -10.02
CA LYS A 26 31.12 -11.31 -9.05
C LYS A 26 29.75 -11.08 -9.70
N LYS A 27 28.85 -12.04 -9.52
CA LYS A 27 27.43 -11.90 -9.89
C LYS A 27 26.82 -10.73 -9.12
N SER A 28 26.09 -9.87 -9.82
CA SER A 28 25.31 -8.79 -9.20
C SER A 28 24.34 -9.40 -8.18
N PRO A 29 24.15 -8.76 -7.01
CA PRO A 29 23.19 -9.21 -6.02
C PRO A 29 21.80 -9.27 -6.66
N ASP A 30 21.10 -10.39 -6.47
CA ASP A 30 19.77 -10.64 -7.00
C ASP A 30 18.82 -9.54 -6.48
N PRO A 31 18.08 -8.81 -7.34
CA PRO A 31 17.04 -7.92 -6.85
C PRO A 31 15.98 -8.79 -6.17
N GLY A 32 15.75 -8.55 -4.87
CA GLY A 32 14.92 -9.39 -4.02
C GLY A 32 13.59 -9.79 -4.68
N SER A 33 13.31 -11.10 -4.65
CA SER A 33 12.06 -11.66 -5.15
C SER A 33 10.86 -11.05 -4.41
N LEU A 34 9.87 -10.56 -5.15
CA LEU A 34 8.61 -10.10 -4.59
C LEU A 34 7.90 -11.31 -3.95
N VAL A 35 7.68 -11.23 -2.63
CA VAL A 35 6.89 -12.21 -1.89
C VAL A 35 5.42 -11.83 -2.00
N VAL A 36 4.63 -12.62 -2.72
CA VAL A 36 3.17 -12.48 -2.71
C VAL A 36 2.63 -13.20 -1.48
N SER A 37 2.11 -12.45 -0.51
CA SER A 37 1.27 -13.03 0.53
C SER A 37 -0.03 -13.51 -0.11
N SER A 38 -0.33 -14.80 0.05
CA SER A 38 -1.49 -15.46 -0.53
C SER A 38 -2.77 -14.62 -0.33
N PRO A 39 -3.57 -14.34 -1.39
CA PRO A 39 -4.80 -13.59 -1.22
C PRO A 39 -5.74 -14.42 -0.34
N LEU A 40 -6.17 -13.84 0.78
CA LEU A 40 -7.22 -14.40 1.61
C LEU A 40 -8.49 -14.39 0.76
N VAL A 41 -8.95 -15.58 0.37
CA VAL A 41 -10.16 -15.77 -0.43
C VAL A 41 -11.34 -15.25 0.41
N SER A 42 -11.80 -14.03 0.11
CA SER A 42 -13.02 -13.49 0.68
C SER A 42 -14.19 -14.26 0.09
N THR A 43 -14.72 -15.21 0.85
CA THR A 43 -15.93 -15.97 0.49
C THR A 43 -17.15 -15.04 0.55
N ASN A 44 -17.43 -14.33 -0.54
CA ASN A 44 -18.74 -13.74 -0.78
C ASN A 44 -19.51 -14.65 -1.75
N PRO A 45 -20.73 -15.11 -1.41
CA PRO A 45 -21.46 -16.08 -2.23
C PRO A 45 -22.25 -15.34 -3.32
N ASP A 46 -21.59 -14.95 -4.40
CA ASP A 46 -22.27 -14.63 -5.67
C ASP A 46 -21.82 -15.65 -6.73
N THR A 47 -22.54 -16.76 -6.78
CA THR A 47 -22.22 -18.00 -7.50
C THR A 47 -22.43 -17.96 -9.02
N ASN A 48 -22.51 -16.78 -9.65
CA ASN A 48 -22.71 -16.68 -11.10
C ASN A 48 -21.54 -16.04 -11.87
N ASN A 49 -20.44 -15.69 -11.20
CA ASN A 49 -19.30 -15.02 -11.87
C ASN A 49 -17.92 -15.42 -11.30
N LEU A 50 -17.84 -16.58 -10.63
CA LEU A 50 -16.61 -17.06 -9.99
C LEU A 50 -15.54 -17.48 -11.00
N ASP A 51 -15.93 -18.01 -12.17
CA ASP A 51 -14.99 -18.47 -13.18
C ASP A 51 -14.29 -17.30 -13.89
N ALA A 52 -15.02 -16.24 -14.24
CA ALA A 52 -14.44 -15.06 -14.87
C ALA A 52 -13.51 -14.28 -13.91
N ASN A 53 -13.91 -14.11 -12.64
CA ASN A 53 -13.10 -13.41 -11.65
C ASN A 53 -11.83 -14.19 -11.24
N SER A 54 -11.89 -15.54 -11.24
CA SER A 54 -10.74 -16.40 -10.98
C SER A 54 -9.69 -16.30 -12.10
N ILE A 55 -10.13 -16.29 -13.36
CA ILE A 55 -9.23 -16.11 -14.53
C ILE A 55 -8.59 -14.72 -14.50
N ILE A 56 -9.37 -13.67 -14.26
CA ILE A 56 -8.87 -12.28 -14.17
C ILE A 56 -7.87 -12.12 -13.01
N ALA A 57 -8.13 -12.75 -11.86
CA ALA A 57 -7.22 -12.74 -10.72
C ALA A 57 -5.91 -13.50 -11.01
N GLY A 58 -5.98 -14.63 -11.73
CA GLY A 58 -4.81 -15.40 -12.17
C GLY A 58 -3.93 -14.65 -13.16
N ASP A 59 -4.54 -13.95 -14.12
CA ASP A 59 -3.83 -13.14 -15.11
C ASP A 59 -3.19 -11.90 -14.47
N PHE A 60 -3.90 -11.21 -13.57
CA PHE A 60 -3.36 -10.07 -12.84
C PHE A 60 -2.22 -10.48 -11.91
N LEU A 61 -2.35 -11.61 -11.19
CA LEU A 61 -1.29 -12.15 -10.35
C LEU A 61 -0.07 -12.56 -11.17
N SER A 62 -0.28 -13.19 -12.33
CA SER A 62 0.81 -13.54 -13.25
C SER A 62 1.52 -12.31 -13.80
N LEU A 63 0.77 -11.25 -14.13
CA LEU A 63 1.34 -9.97 -14.52
C LEU A 63 2.16 -9.36 -13.39
N LEU A 64 1.65 -9.35 -12.16
CA LEU A 64 2.32 -8.79 -10.99
C LEU A 64 3.61 -9.55 -10.64
N LEU A 65 3.58 -10.88 -10.77
CA LEU A 65 4.75 -11.75 -10.60
C LEU A 65 5.80 -11.57 -11.70
N ASN A 66 5.38 -11.20 -12.91
CA ASN A 66 6.30 -10.92 -14.02
C ASN A 66 7.03 -9.58 -13.84
N VAL A 67 6.51 -8.68 -13.00
CA VAL A 67 7.19 -7.45 -12.61
C VAL A 67 8.30 -7.80 -11.59
N LYS A 68 9.46 -8.24 -12.09
CA LYS A 68 10.61 -8.63 -11.25
C LYS A 68 11.29 -7.47 -10.51
N ASN A 69 11.18 -6.25 -11.03
CA ASN A 69 11.83 -5.08 -10.46
C ASN A 69 11.05 -3.81 -10.80
N ILE A 70 10.50 -3.15 -9.78
CA ILE A 70 9.91 -1.82 -9.92
C ILE A 70 10.98 -0.83 -9.47
N ARG A 71 11.57 -0.12 -10.44
CA ARG A 71 12.48 0.97 -10.14
C ARG A 71 11.69 2.27 -10.14
N LEU A 72 11.60 2.89 -8.96
CA LEU A 72 11.13 4.27 -8.87
C LEU A 72 12.27 5.18 -9.37
N ASN A 73 11.91 6.23 -10.11
CA ASN A 73 12.87 7.28 -10.43
C ASN A 73 12.98 8.21 -9.22
N ASP A 74 14.04 8.08 -8.43
CA ASP A 74 14.24 8.87 -7.20
C ASP A 74 14.34 10.39 -7.47
N ALA A 75 14.52 10.81 -8.72
CA ALA A 75 14.45 12.22 -9.09
C ALA A 75 13.08 12.85 -8.79
N ILE A 76 11.99 12.06 -8.81
CA ILE A 76 10.66 12.58 -8.45
C ILE A 76 10.59 13.00 -6.98
N LEU A 77 11.35 12.34 -6.10
CA LEU A 77 11.38 12.64 -4.67
C LEU A 77 12.18 13.91 -4.36
N SER A 78 13.00 14.34 -5.32
CA SER A 78 13.78 15.58 -5.26
C SER A 78 13.06 16.75 -5.94
N ASP A 79 11.93 16.50 -6.60
CA ASP A 79 11.12 17.53 -7.25
C ASP A 79 10.50 18.46 -6.19
N ILE A 80 10.43 19.75 -6.51
CA ILE A 80 9.72 20.75 -5.73
C ILE A 80 8.23 20.37 -5.59
N ALA A 81 7.64 19.76 -6.62
CA ALA A 81 6.26 19.28 -6.56
C ALA A 81 6.05 18.21 -5.47
N PHE A 82 7.04 17.33 -5.25
CA PHE A 82 6.96 16.31 -4.21
C PHE A 82 7.35 16.83 -2.83
N THR A 83 8.39 17.67 -2.75
CA THR A 83 8.88 18.23 -1.47
C THR A 83 7.96 19.31 -0.90
N SER A 84 7.11 19.93 -1.72
CA SER A 84 6.09 20.89 -1.29
C SER A 84 4.79 20.23 -0.78
N LEU A 85 4.67 18.91 -0.91
CA LEU A 85 3.47 18.17 -0.53
C LEU A 85 3.35 18.16 1.00
N HIS A 86 2.33 18.86 1.51
CA HIS A 86 2.06 18.95 2.94
C HIS A 86 0.92 18.00 3.30
N ASP A 87 1.17 17.10 4.25
CA ASP A 87 0.10 16.28 4.82
C ASP A 87 -0.81 17.18 5.67
N SER A 88 -2.11 17.15 5.37
CA SER A 88 -3.11 17.94 6.07
C SER A 88 -3.87 17.03 7.01
N SER A 89 -3.39 16.94 8.25
CA SER A 89 -4.15 16.30 9.32
C SER A 89 -5.21 17.28 9.84
N ILE A 90 -6.48 16.84 9.80
CA ILE A 90 -7.57 17.53 10.48
C ILE A 90 -7.93 16.74 11.73
N THR A 91 -7.99 17.42 12.87
CA THR A 91 -8.55 16.84 14.09
C THR A 91 -10.07 16.80 13.93
N LEU A 92 -10.60 15.62 13.65
CA LEU A 92 -12.04 15.39 13.73
C LEU A 92 -12.42 15.38 15.20
N THR A 93 -13.12 16.41 15.66
CA THR A 93 -13.83 16.38 16.95
C THR A 93 -15.17 15.68 16.74
N PRO A 94 -15.40 14.50 17.34
CA PRO A 94 -16.68 13.83 17.22
C PRO A 94 -17.80 14.66 17.82
N ASP A 95 -18.86 14.90 17.03
CA ASP A 95 -20.06 15.58 17.50
C ASP A 95 -20.88 14.71 18.48
N GLY A 96 -20.42 13.49 18.76
CA GLY A 96 -21.05 12.52 19.67
C GLY A 96 -22.27 11.81 19.07
N SER A 97 -22.75 12.23 17.89
CA SER A 97 -23.87 11.63 17.16
C SER A 97 -23.43 10.86 15.92
N GLU A 98 -22.22 10.30 15.93
CA GLU A 98 -21.67 9.64 14.75
C GLU A 98 -22.32 8.28 14.52
N GLY A 99 -22.82 8.08 13.29
CA GLY A 99 -23.31 6.78 12.81
C GLY A 99 -24.82 6.56 12.96
N ARG A 100 -25.33 5.61 12.17
CA ARG A 100 -26.66 5.03 12.38
C ARG A 100 -26.60 4.06 13.55
N ALA A 101 -27.69 3.93 14.31
CA ALA A 101 -27.83 2.86 15.29
C ALA A 101 -27.44 1.52 14.67
N ASN A 102 -26.61 0.74 15.37
CA ASN A 102 -26.07 -0.51 14.87
C ASN A 102 -27.22 -1.52 14.65
N PRO A 103 -27.57 -1.86 13.39
CA PRO A 103 -28.70 -2.75 13.11
C PRO A 103 -28.42 -4.21 13.49
N PHE A 104 -27.21 -4.51 13.94
CA PHE A 104 -26.77 -5.81 14.45
C PHE A 104 -26.57 -5.82 15.97
N ALA A 105 -26.95 -4.75 16.68
CA ALA A 105 -26.85 -4.71 18.13
C ALA A 105 -27.87 -5.69 18.76
N PRO A 106 -27.51 -6.44 19.82
CA PRO A 106 -28.46 -7.26 20.54
C PRO A 106 -29.64 -6.44 21.03
N LEU A 107 -30.84 -7.00 20.93
CA LEU A 107 -32.08 -6.35 21.37
C LEU A 107 -31.93 -5.87 22.82
N GLY A 108 -32.21 -4.59 23.06
CA GLY A 108 -32.09 -3.97 24.39
C GLY A 108 -30.80 -3.20 24.68
N SER A 109 -29.93 -3.02 23.68
CA SER A 109 -28.70 -2.19 23.80
C SER A 109 -28.82 -0.78 23.18
N ASP A 110 -30.01 -0.40 22.69
CA ASP A 110 -30.27 0.92 22.12
C ASP A 110 -30.46 1.98 23.22
N SER A 111 -29.45 2.81 23.44
CA SER A 111 -29.62 4.11 24.12
C SER A 111 -29.71 5.23 23.08
N ALA A 112 -30.70 5.14 22.18
CA ALA A 112 -31.08 6.28 21.35
C ALA A 112 -31.97 7.20 22.19
N THR A 113 -31.40 8.28 22.73
CA THR A 113 -32.20 9.36 23.33
C THR A 113 -32.93 10.08 22.20
N PHE A 114 -34.15 9.64 21.91
CA PHE A 114 -35.08 10.40 21.08
C PHE A 114 -35.50 11.65 21.85
N THR A 115 -34.91 12.80 21.54
CA THR A 115 -35.45 14.08 21.97
C THR A 115 -36.75 14.34 21.19
N ASN A 116 -37.88 13.94 21.79
CA ASN A 116 -39.20 14.31 21.32
C ASN A 116 -39.34 15.84 21.33
N THR A 117 -39.03 16.49 20.21
CA THR A 117 -39.46 17.86 19.97
C THR A 117 -40.93 17.80 19.58
N ASN A 118 -41.78 17.74 20.61
CA ASN A 118 -43.21 18.04 20.48
C ASN A 118 -43.35 19.42 19.83
N SER A 119 -43.56 19.46 18.52
CA SER A 119 -44.10 20.64 17.83
C SER A 119 -45.56 20.78 18.24
N THR A 120 -45.77 21.49 19.35
CA THR A 120 -47.09 21.92 19.80
C THR A 120 -47.62 22.94 18.80
N VAL A 121 -48.38 22.49 17.80
CA VAL A 121 -49.22 23.37 16.99
C VAL A 121 -50.34 23.88 17.91
N PRO A 122 -50.44 25.18 18.21
CA PRO A 122 -51.55 25.68 19.01
C PRO A 122 -52.82 25.65 18.15
N LEU A 123 -53.77 24.84 18.59
CA LEU A 123 -55.13 24.77 18.07
C LEU A 123 -55.85 26.08 18.45
N GLY A 124 -55.97 27.02 17.51
CA GLY A 124 -56.77 28.22 17.65
C GLY A 124 -58.26 27.88 17.66
N ALA A 125 -58.86 27.86 18.86
CA ALA A 125 -60.30 27.81 19.05
C ALA A 125 -60.98 29.13 18.62
N GLY A 126 -62.15 29.01 17.99
CA GLY A 126 -62.86 30.11 17.34
C GLY A 126 -63.46 31.19 18.25
N GLY A 127 -63.87 32.27 17.61
CA GLY A 127 -64.70 33.33 18.17
C GLY A 127 -65.68 33.82 17.10
N ASN A 128 -66.95 33.85 17.52
CA ASN A 128 -68.16 34.28 16.80
C ASN A 128 -68.15 35.78 16.46
#